data_AF-A0A6C0DYP3-F1
#
_entry.id   AF-A0A6C0DYP3-F1
#
_cell.length_a   1.000
_cell.length_b   1.000
_cell.length_c   1.000
_cell.angle_alpha   90.00
_cell.angle_beta   90.00
_cell.angle_gamma   90.00
#
_symmetry.space_group_name_H-M   'P 1'
#
loop_
_entity.id
_entity.type
_entity.pdbx_description
1 polymer ?
#
loop_
_entity_poly.entity_id
_entity_poly.type
_entity_poly.pdbx_seq_one_letter_code
_entity_poly.pdbx_strand_id
1 'polypeptide(L)'
;MARFISNDFSSLEIVYDYDNKKLNKNKIDYVITHGSCPDGFMSATIVRKWLISQKVNLDKVIFMNAYYGTDYSYLPEQLKDKYVLICDFSFSEKITNEMIISTNNNLLILDHHKTAQSNLINIPKEYVVFDMNHSGAFITYTYLFGFVNIPNGVLYIEDNDLWFNKMTNTKEITAYISTLKYTFDEYEKLFANSYMINTVIPLGKGMVLLNNSYVKQIIKNSYVSFIELNKKYYFVALINSQILRNELGSNLLTYHNNINFSAVYTHNMIKQHTIFSARSSNDKTDTTEISKIFNGGGHRNASGFVINKITHNITNNLDDDFTTYYDLENIDTMTINDKKYITINTKTKNIKEILKYLLQIRDKKQEGLYCMINKKNVSLDEYYYGSIAINENNVLLLTNDNYTEFNTIGDTISFLS
;
A
#
# COMPACT_ATOMS: atom_id res chain seq x y z
N MET A 1 -18.88 4.25 26.40
CA MET A 1 -19.10 2.88 25.92
C MET A 1 -18.61 2.83 24.49
N ALA A 2 -17.64 1.97 24.15
CA ALA A 2 -17.29 1.76 22.75
C ALA A 2 -18.52 1.16 22.05
N ARG A 3 -19.06 1.85 21.04
CA ARG A 3 -20.11 1.30 20.17
C ARG A 3 -19.40 0.59 19.03
N PHE A 4 -19.55 -0.73 18.96
CA PHE A 4 -19.19 -1.48 17.77
C PHE A 4 -20.21 -1.19 16.65
N ILE A 5 -19.78 -1.28 15.39
CA ILE A 5 -20.63 -1.09 14.21
C ILE A 5 -21.67 -2.25 14.13
N SER A 6 -22.66 -2.14 13.24
CA SER A 6 -23.51 -3.28 12.88
C SER A 6 -22.65 -4.48 12.47
N ASN A 7 -22.97 -5.64 13.03
CA ASN A 7 -22.36 -6.92 12.66
C ASN A 7 -23.32 -7.76 11.79
N ASP A 8 -24.34 -7.12 11.23
CA ASP A 8 -25.31 -7.67 10.28
C ASP A 8 -25.03 -7.11 8.89
N PHE A 9 -24.70 -8.00 7.97
CA PHE A 9 -24.40 -7.76 6.57
C PHE A 9 -25.31 -8.58 5.65
N SER A 10 -26.50 -8.98 6.13
CA SER A 10 -27.47 -9.80 5.38
C SER A 10 -27.80 -9.25 3.98
N SER A 11 -27.75 -7.93 3.79
CA SER A 11 -27.92 -7.32 2.46
C SER A 11 -26.86 -7.74 1.43
N LEU A 12 -25.69 -8.20 1.86
CA LEU A 12 -24.64 -8.69 0.98
C LEU A 12 -24.89 -10.13 0.51
N GLU A 13 -25.77 -10.89 1.16
CA GLU A 13 -26.02 -12.29 0.82
C GLU A 13 -26.39 -12.47 -0.67
N ILE A 14 -27.19 -11.55 -1.22
CA ILE A 14 -27.58 -11.55 -2.64
C ILE A 14 -26.43 -11.36 -3.62
N VAL A 15 -25.29 -10.83 -3.16
CA VAL A 15 -24.10 -10.56 -3.97
C VAL A 15 -23.20 -11.80 -4.05
N TYR A 16 -23.28 -12.68 -3.05
CA TYR A 16 -22.40 -13.84 -2.94
C TYR A 16 -23.09 -15.13 -3.40
N ASP A 17 -22.59 -15.69 -4.50
CA ASP A 17 -23.07 -16.97 -5.05
C ASP A 17 -22.38 -18.18 -4.38
N TYR A 18 -22.55 -18.34 -3.06
CA TYR A 18 -21.88 -19.42 -2.32
C TYR A 18 -22.48 -20.81 -2.59
N ASP A 19 -23.75 -20.89 -2.96
CA ASP A 19 -24.45 -22.16 -3.17
C ASP A 19 -23.94 -22.93 -4.40
N ASN A 20 -23.37 -22.23 -5.39
CA ASN A 20 -22.83 -22.84 -6.60
C ASN A 20 -21.34 -23.20 -6.52
N LYS A 21 -20.70 -23.12 -5.34
CA LYS A 21 -19.28 -23.48 -5.17
C LYS A 21 -19.08 -24.99 -5.07
N LYS A 22 -17.97 -25.50 -5.63
CA LYS A 22 -17.72 -26.96 -5.69
C LYS A 22 -17.30 -27.58 -4.37
N LEU A 23 -16.58 -26.83 -3.53
CA LEU A 23 -16.05 -27.35 -2.29
C LEU A 23 -17.16 -27.68 -1.29
N ASN A 24 -17.22 -28.93 -0.83
CA ASN A 24 -18.05 -29.27 0.32
C ASN A 24 -17.41 -28.76 1.63
N LYS A 25 -17.92 -27.65 2.16
CA LYS A 25 -17.39 -27.00 3.38
C LYS A 25 -17.41 -27.87 4.65
N ASN A 26 -18.13 -28.98 4.68
CA ASN A 26 -18.17 -29.90 5.83
C ASN A 26 -17.13 -31.02 5.75
N LYS A 27 -16.37 -31.09 4.65
CA LYS A 27 -15.34 -32.12 4.43
C LYS A 27 -13.93 -31.58 4.37
N ILE A 28 -13.74 -30.27 4.59
CA ILE A 28 -12.44 -29.59 4.52
C ILE A 28 -11.43 -30.32 5.41
N ASP A 29 -10.34 -30.76 4.81
CA ASP A 29 -9.22 -31.43 5.48
C ASP A 29 -7.86 -30.82 5.13
N TYR A 30 -7.84 -29.78 4.28
CA TYR A 30 -6.65 -28.99 3.99
C TYR A 30 -7.01 -27.50 3.86
N VAL A 31 -6.32 -26.65 4.64
CA VAL A 31 -6.54 -25.21 4.68
C VAL A 31 -5.22 -24.51 4.35
N ILE A 32 -5.26 -23.61 3.38
CA ILE A 32 -4.08 -22.83 2.96
C ILE A 32 -4.39 -21.35 3.16
N THR A 33 -3.49 -20.64 3.83
CA THR A 33 -3.66 -19.20 4.07
C THR A 33 -2.39 -18.41 3.81
N HIS A 34 -2.50 -17.10 3.60
CA HIS A 34 -1.35 -16.22 3.54
C HIS A 34 -0.55 -16.26 4.85
N GLY A 35 0.74 -16.57 4.75
CA GLY A 35 1.62 -16.72 5.90
C GLY A 35 2.11 -15.40 6.47
N SER A 36 2.21 -15.30 7.80
CA SER A 36 2.62 -14.07 8.49
C SER A 36 1.72 -12.84 8.24
N CYS A 37 0.44 -13.08 7.92
CA CYS A 37 -0.59 -12.06 7.73
C CYS A 37 -1.70 -12.23 8.79
N PRO A 38 -2.13 -11.16 9.50
CA PRO A 38 -3.27 -11.23 10.41
C PRO A 38 -4.58 -11.63 9.72
N ASP A 39 -4.81 -11.20 8.49
CA ASP A 39 -6.02 -11.53 7.72
C ASP A 39 -6.04 -13.02 7.32
N GLY A 40 -4.95 -13.52 6.73
CA GLY A 40 -4.76 -14.93 6.44
C GLY A 40 -4.85 -15.83 7.69
N PHE A 41 -4.21 -15.44 8.81
CA PHE A 41 -4.26 -16.25 10.03
C PHE A 41 -5.63 -16.19 10.73
N MET A 42 -6.33 -15.05 10.66
CA MET A 42 -7.73 -14.98 11.11
C MET A 42 -8.62 -15.87 10.24
N SER A 43 -8.40 -15.92 8.92
CA SER A 43 -9.11 -16.85 8.03
C SER A 43 -8.92 -18.30 8.47
N ALA A 44 -7.68 -18.74 8.74
CA ALA A 44 -7.41 -20.07 9.28
C ALA A 44 -8.13 -20.33 10.61
N THR A 45 -8.15 -19.33 11.49
CA THR A 45 -8.84 -19.40 12.79
C THR A 45 -10.35 -19.57 12.62
N ILE A 46 -10.97 -18.84 11.69
CA ILE A 46 -12.39 -18.97 11.34
C ILE A 46 -12.69 -20.38 10.84
N VAL A 47 -11.87 -20.91 9.91
CA VAL A 47 -12.04 -22.29 9.40
C VAL A 47 -11.95 -23.30 10.53
N ARG A 48 -10.97 -23.17 11.44
CA ARG A 48 -10.85 -24.04 12.63
C ARG A 48 -12.13 -24.02 13.47
N LYS A 49 -12.67 -22.83 13.77
CA LYS A 49 -13.90 -22.70 14.55
C LYS A 49 -15.10 -23.35 13.85
N TRP A 50 -15.19 -23.21 12.53
CA TRP A 50 -16.22 -23.88 11.73
C TRP A 50 -16.11 -25.40 11.87
N LEU A 51 -14.93 -25.96 11.67
CA LEU A 51 -14.68 -27.40 11.77
C LEU A 51 -15.01 -27.96 13.16
N ILE A 52 -14.70 -27.21 14.22
CA ILE A 52 -15.13 -27.55 15.59
C ILE A 52 -16.66 -27.58 15.70
N SER A 53 -17.36 -26.58 15.16
CA SER A 53 -18.82 -26.53 15.18
C SER A 53 -19.46 -27.70 14.42
N GLN A 54 -18.77 -28.20 13.38
CA GLN A 54 -19.16 -29.38 12.61
C GLN A 54 -18.68 -30.70 13.23
N LYS A 55 -18.05 -30.67 14.41
CA LYS A 55 -17.50 -31.84 15.12
C LYS A 55 -16.46 -32.63 14.30
N VAL A 56 -15.71 -31.94 13.44
CA VAL A 56 -14.60 -32.53 12.69
C VAL A 56 -13.42 -32.76 13.62
N ASN A 57 -12.75 -33.92 13.48
CA ASN A 57 -11.50 -34.17 14.19
C ASN A 57 -10.36 -33.34 13.55
N LEU A 58 -9.89 -32.31 14.26
CA LEU A 58 -8.85 -31.40 13.80
C LEU A 58 -7.48 -32.07 13.58
N ASP A 59 -7.20 -33.22 14.20
CA ASP A 59 -5.95 -33.96 13.98
C ASP A 59 -5.82 -34.47 12.53
N LYS A 60 -6.93 -34.50 11.79
CA LYS A 60 -6.98 -34.90 10.38
C LYS A 60 -6.92 -33.71 9.42
N VAL A 61 -6.84 -32.49 9.93
CA VAL A 61 -6.91 -31.26 9.14
C VAL A 61 -5.53 -30.62 9.10
N ILE A 62 -5.03 -30.30 7.91
CA ILE A 62 -3.75 -29.63 7.73
C ILE A 62 -3.99 -28.13 7.55
N PHE A 63 -3.30 -27.31 8.34
CA PHE A 63 -3.24 -25.85 8.16
C PHE A 63 -1.85 -25.47 7.65
N MET A 64 -1.78 -24.93 6.43
CA MET A 64 -0.53 -24.57 5.76
C MET A 64 -0.47 -23.06 5.50
N ASN A 65 0.67 -22.46 5.82
CA ASN A 65 0.97 -21.07 5.45
C ASN A 65 1.67 -21.03 4.09
N ALA A 66 1.12 -20.24 3.17
CA ALA A 66 1.70 -19.97 1.86
C ALA A 66 2.36 -18.58 1.79
N TYR A 67 3.42 -18.45 1.00
CA TYR A 67 4.17 -17.21 0.82
C TYR A 67 4.41 -16.95 -0.66
N TYR A 68 4.22 -15.71 -1.11
CA TYR A 68 4.54 -15.34 -2.48
C TYR A 68 6.05 -15.49 -2.77
N GLY A 69 6.37 -15.96 -3.97
CA GLY A 69 7.76 -16.21 -4.39
C GLY A 69 8.35 -17.54 -3.92
N THR A 70 7.56 -18.40 -3.26
CA THR A 70 7.91 -19.79 -2.96
C THR A 70 7.46 -20.73 -4.08
N ASP A 71 8.24 -21.77 -4.35
CA ASP A 71 7.86 -22.83 -5.28
C ASP A 71 6.89 -23.82 -4.62
N TYR A 72 5.73 -24.01 -5.24
CA TYR A 72 4.65 -24.90 -4.81
C TYR A 72 4.30 -25.96 -5.86
N SER A 73 5.21 -26.25 -6.80
CA SER A 73 5.00 -27.26 -7.85
C SER A 73 4.71 -28.66 -7.32
N TYR A 74 5.10 -28.99 -6.08
CA TYR A 74 4.81 -30.27 -5.42
C TYR A 74 3.38 -30.35 -4.85
N LEU A 75 2.72 -29.21 -4.65
CA LEU A 75 1.49 -29.13 -3.88
C LEU A 75 0.31 -29.87 -4.54
N PRO A 76 0.08 -29.82 -5.86
CA PRO A 76 -1.00 -30.58 -6.50
C PRO A 76 -0.98 -32.08 -6.18
N GLU A 77 0.20 -32.70 -6.13
CA GLU A 77 0.31 -34.14 -5.79
C GLU A 77 -0.07 -34.38 -4.32
N GLN A 78 0.41 -33.53 -3.41
CA GLN A 78 0.10 -33.63 -1.97
C GLN A 78 -1.39 -33.42 -1.68
N LEU A 79 -2.09 -32.63 -2.50
CA LEU A 79 -3.51 -32.32 -2.36
C LEU A 79 -4.44 -33.35 -3.03
N LYS A 80 -3.91 -34.48 -3.49
CA LYS A 80 -4.72 -35.50 -4.17
C LYS A 80 -5.93 -35.93 -3.32
N ASP A 81 -7.12 -35.85 -3.91
CA ASP A 81 -8.41 -36.21 -3.32
C ASP A 81 -8.78 -35.44 -2.02
N LYS A 82 -8.09 -34.33 -1.73
CA LYS A 82 -8.34 -33.47 -0.56
C LYS A 82 -9.45 -32.46 -0.79
N TYR A 83 -10.07 -32.01 0.29
CA TYR A 83 -11.03 -30.91 0.30
C TYR A 83 -10.32 -29.64 0.77
N VAL A 84 -9.94 -28.83 -0.21
CA VAL A 84 -8.98 -27.73 -0.03
C VAL A 84 -9.69 -26.39 -0.01
N LEU A 85 -9.50 -25.65 1.08
CA LEU A 85 -9.92 -24.26 1.19
C LEU A 85 -8.69 -23.35 1.24
N ILE A 86 -8.61 -22.40 0.32
CA ILE A 86 -7.53 -21.41 0.24
C ILE A 86 -8.12 -20.04 0.61
N CYS A 87 -7.55 -19.34 1.58
CA CYS A 87 -8.07 -18.04 2.06
C CYS A 87 -6.96 -16.98 2.07
N ASP A 88 -7.29 -15.74 1.67
CA ASP A 88 -6.36 -14.59 1.64
C ASP A 88 -5.12 -14.82 0.73
N PHE A 89 -5.20 -15.80 -0.16
CA PHE A 89 -4.06 -16.20 -1.00
C PHE A 89 -4.53 -16.82 -2.30
N SER A 90 -3.76 -16.59 -3.35
CA SER A 90 -3.97 -17.22 -4.65
C SER A 90 -2.65 -17.70 -5.25
N PHE A 91 -2.68 -18.90 -5.83
CA PHE A 91 -1.57 -19.43 -6.62
C PHE A 91 -1.66 -18.92 -8.07
N SER A 92 -0.67 -19.25 -8.90
CA SER A 92 -0.75 -18.98 -10.33
C SER A 92 -1.90 -19.78 -10.97
N GLU A 93 -2.39 -19.31 -12.12
CA GLU A 93 -3.44 -20.02 -12.89
C GLU A 93 -3.05 -21.47 -13.16
N LYS A 94 -1.78 -21.71 -13.55
CA LYS A 94 -1.24 -23.04 -13.82
C LYS A 94 -1.36 -23.97 -12.61
N ILE A 95 -0.81 -23.57 -11.45
CA ILE A 95 -0.84 -24.40 -10.23
C ILE A 95 -2.29 -24.60 -9.78
N THR A 96 -3.13 -23.56 -9.91
CA THR A 96 -4.56 -23.65 -9.55
C THR A 96 -5.29 -24.70 -10.37
N ASN A 97 -5.10 -24.74 -11.69
CA ASN A 97 -5.68 -25.77 -12.55
C ASN A 97 -5.19 -27.18 -12.19
N GLU A 98 -3.90 -27.34 -11.91
CA GLU A 98 -3.33 -28.62 -11.45
C GLU A 98 -3.96 -29.07 -10.12
N MET A 99 -4.14 -28.16 -9.16
CA MET A 99 -4.79 -28.46 -7.88
C MET A 99 -6.28 -28.82 -8.04
N ILE A 100 -7.03 -28.13 -8.92
CA ILE A 100 -8.44 -28.46 -9.20
C ILE A 100 -8.57 -29.90 -9.68
N ILE A 101 -7.70 -30.33 -10.60
CA ILE A 101 -7.68 -31.71 -11.11
C ILE A 101 -7.32 -32.69 -9.99
N SER A 102 -6.21 -32.44 -9.27
CA SER A 102 -5.74 -33.35 -8.22
C SER A 102 -6.72 -33.51 -7.06
N THR A 103 -7.42 -32.45 -6.68
CA THR A 103 -8.43 -32.48 -5.60
C THR A 103 -9.77 -33.09 -6.03
N ASN A 104 -9.88 -33.56 -7.28
CA ASN A 104 -11.12 -34.03 -7.88
C ASN A 104 -12.25 -32.99 -7.76
N ASN A 105 -11.93 -31.73 -8.11
CA ASN A 105 -12.80 -30.57 -8.04
C ASN A 105 -13.19 -30.10 -6.62
N ASN A 106 -12.55 -30.61 -5.56
CA ASN A 106 -12.83 -30.20 -4.17
C ASN A 106 -11.91 -29.06 -3.72
N LEU A 107 -11.98 -27.92 -4.41
CA LEU A 107 -11.17 -26.74 -4.12
C LEU A 107 -12.01 -25.47 -4.14
N LEU A 108 -11.71 -24.53 -3.25
CA LEU A 108 -12.23 -23.17 -3.29
C LEU A 108 -11.17 -22.17 -2.84
N ILE A 109 -11.07 -21.06 -3.56
CA ILE A 109 -10.24 -19.89 -3.22
C ILE A 109 -11.16 -18.75 -2.78
N LEU A 110 -10.88 -18.17 -1.62
CA LEU A 110 -11.52 -16.98 -1.06
C LEU A 110 -10.45 -15.90 -0.93
N ASP A 111 -10.48 -14.86 -1.75
CA ASP A 111 -9.39 -13.90 -1.82
C ASP A 111 -9.88 -12.48 -2.17
N HIS A 112 -9.06 -11.48 -1.87
CA HIS A 112 -9.36 -10.06 -2.05
C HIS A 112 -8.23 -9.28 -2.79
N HIS A 113 -7.20 -9.99 -3.27
CA HIS A 113 -6.09 -9.38 -4.00
C HIS A 113 -6.44 -9.11 -5.48
N LYS A 114 -6.39 -7.83 -5.90
CA LYS A 114 -6.68 -7.41 -7.29
C LYS A 114 -5.79 -8.08 -8.35
N THR A 115 -4.51 -8.25 -8.05
CA THR A 115 -3.56 -8.93 -8.94
C THR A 115 -3.93 -10.41 -9.10
N ALA A 116 -4.34 -11.07 -8.00
CA ALA A 116 -4.79 -12.46 -8.05
C ALA A 116 -6.07 -12.62 -8.87
N GLN A 117 -7.05 -11.75 -8.69
CA GLN A 117 -8.28 -11.73 -9.49
C GLN A 117 -7.98 -11.63 -11.00
N SER A 118 -7.03 -10.76 -11.36
CA SER A 118 -6.61 -10.60 -12.75
C SER A 118 -5.89 -11.85 -13.28
N ASN A 119 -5.05 -12.48 -12.45
CA ASN A 119 -4.29 -13.68 -12.81
C ASN A 119 -5.17 -14.94 -12.90
N LEU A 120 -6.30 -14.99 -12.21
CA LEU A 120 -7.20 -16.16 -12.17
C LEU A 120 -8.49 -15.96 -12.96
N ILE A 121 -8.52 -15.00 -13.91
CA ILE A 121 -9.72 -14.68 -14.70
C ILE A 121 -10.27 -15.87 -15.51
N ASN A 122 -9.41 -16.82 -15.88
CA ASN A 122 -9.78 -18.03 -16.61
C ASN A 122 -10.20 -19.20 -15.71
N ILE A 123 -10.05 -19.08 -14.38
CA ILE A 123 -10.52 -20.12 -13.46
C ILE A 123 -12.05 -20.02 -13.33
N PRO A 124 -12.79 -21.14 -13.46
CA PRO A 124 -14.24 -21.12 -13.34
C PRO A 124 -14.71 -20.56 -11.99
N LYS A 125 -15.79 -19.76 -12.01
CA LYS A 125 -16.30 -19.05 -10.84
C LYS A 125 -16.72 -19.98 -9.70
N GLU A 126 -17.00 -21.25 -9.96
CA GLU A 126 -17.30 -22.25 -8.92
C GLU A 126 -16.11 -22.60 -8.01
N TYR A 127 -14.88 -22.26 -8.39
CA TYR A 127 -13.64 -22.49 -7.62
C TYR A 127 -13.07 -21.23 -6.97
N VAL A 128 -13.63 -20.06 -7.25
CA VAL A 128 -13.09 -18.77 -6.77
C VAL A 128 -14.19 -17.84 -6.25
N VAL A 129 -13.85 -17.08 -5.22
CA VAL A 129 -14.60 -15.92 -4.73
C VAL A 129 -13.60 -14.79 -4.57
N PHE A 130 -13.86 -13.69 -5.27
CA PHE A 130 -13.09 -12.46 -5.16
C PHE A 130 -13.99 -11.32 -4.73
N ASP A 131 -13.63 -10.64 -3.64
CA ASP A 131 -14.25 -9.37 -3.25
C ASP A 131 -13.18 -8.36 -2.84
N MET A 132 -13.06 -7.26 -3.58
CA MET A 132 -12.05 -6.23 -3.31
C MET A 132 -12.47 -5.26 -2.20
N ASN A 133 -13.71 -5.35 -1.72
CA ASN A 133 -14.26 -4.47 -0.69
C ASN A 133 -14.23 -5.10 0.71
N HIS A 134 -13.84 -6.37 0.79
CA HIS A 134 -13.85 -7.16 2.02
C HIS A 134 -12.55 -7.95 2.15
N SER A 135 -12.07 -8.16 3.38
CA SER A 135 -10.82 -8.88 3.60
C SER A 135 -11.01 -10.39 3.44
N GLY A 136 -9.93 -11.15 3.28
CA GLY A 136 -9.97 -12.60 3.23
C GLY A 136 -10.63 -13.22 4.47
N ALA A 137 -10.39 -12.66 5.67
CA ALA A 137 -11.06 -13.12 6.88
C ALA A 137 -12.57 -12.86 6.86
N PHE A 138 -13.02 -11.72 6.34
CA PHE A 138 -14.45 -11.44 6.19
C PHE A 138 -15.10 -12.45 5.24
N ILE A 139 -14.54 -12.62 4.04
CA ILE A 139 -15.06 -13.54 3.01
C ILE A 139 -15.10 -14.98 3.54
N THR A 140 -14.08 -15.38 4.31
CA THR A 140 -14.01 -16.70 4.95
C THR A 140 -15.11 -16.88 5.99
N TYR A 141 -15.37 -15.87 6.82
CA TYR A 141 -16.44 -15.92 7.82
C TYR A 141 -17.80 -16.06 7.15
N THR A 142 -18.09 -15.22 6.15
CA THR A 142 -19.40 -15.20 5.48
C THR A 142 -19.67 -16.48 4.71
N TYR A 143 -18.66 -17.10 4.09
CA TYR A 143 -18.80 -18.40 3.43
C TYR A 143 -19.20 -19.53 4.41
N LEU A 144 -18.59 -19.54 5.60
CA LEU A 144 -18.77 -20.62 6.56
C LEU A 144 -20.00 -20.41 7.44
N PHE A 145 -20.14 -19.23 8.05
CA PHE A 145 -21.13 -18.89 9.07
C PHE A 145 -22.28 -17.99 8.59
N GLY A 146 -22.20 -17.44 7.37
CA GLY A 146 -23.18 -16.50 6.84
C GLY A 146 -22.92 -15.04 7.21
N PHE A 147 -23.87 -14.16 6.89
CA PHE A 147 -23.70 -12.70 6.88
C PHE A 147 -24.11 -11.99 8.17
N VAL A 148 -24.41 -12.74 9.23
CA VAL A 148 -24.89 -12.18 10.51
C VAL A 148 -23.94 -12.53 11.65
N ASN A 149 -23.92 -11.67 12.67
CA ASN A 149 -23.10 -11.86 13.88
C ASN A 149 -21.60 -11.96 13.62
N ILE A 150 -21.10 -11.22 12.62
CA ILE A 150 -19.66 -11.21 12.30
C ILE A 150 -18.89 -10.71 13.54
N PRO A 151 -17.86 -11.44 14.02
CA PRO A 151 -17.12 -11.06 15.21
C PRO A 151 -16.36 -9.76 14.98
N ASN A 152 -16.33 -8.88 15.99
CA ASN A 152 -15.62 -7.61 15.88
C ASN A 152 -14.13 -7.79 15.55
N GLY A 153 -13.48 -8.83 16.06
CA GLY A 153 -12.10 -9.15 15.70
C GLY A 153 -11.88 -9.29 14.19
N VAL A 154 -12.83 -9.86 13.46
CA VAL A 154 -12.78 -9.98 11.99
C VAL A 154 -12.94 -8.60 11.34
N LEU A 155 -13.93 -7.82 11.78
CA LEU A 155 -14.21 -6.50 11.24
C LEU A 155 -13.06 -5.50 11.47
N TYR A 156 -12.38 -5.56 12.62
CA TYR A 156 -11.20 -4.71 12.87
C TYR A 156 -9.98 -5.12 12.04
N ILE A 157 -9.82 -6.42 11.77
CA ILE A 157 -8.79 -6.89 10.84
C ILE A 157 -9.09 -6.37 9.44
N GLU A 158 -10.34 -6.47 8.97
CA GLU A 158 -10.77 -5.91 7.69
C GLU A 158 -10.55 -4.39 7.60
N ASP A 159 -10.97 -3.63 8.62
CA ASP A 159 -10.85 -2.17 8.63
C ASP A 159 -9.38 -1.71 8.51
N ASN A 160 -8.46 -2.50 9.07
CA ASN A 160 -7.03 -2.28 8.94
C ASN A 160 -6.47 -2.75 7.59
N ASP A 161 -6.82 -3.97 7.19
CA ASP A 161 -6.30 -4.63 6.00
C ASP A 161 -6.66 -3.86 4.71
N LEU A 162 -7.89 -3.31 4.65
CA LEU A 162 -8.36 -2.47 3.56
C LEU A 162 -8.07 -0.97 3.74
N TRP A 163 -7.37 -0.60 4.82
CA TRP A 163 -7.00 0.78 5.15
C TRP A 163 -8.19 1.73 5.31
N PHE A 164 -9.37 1.19 5.64
CA PHE A 164 -10.59 1.97 5.82
C PHE A 164 -10.47 2.96 6.98
N ASN A 165 -9.89 2.54 8.11
CA ASN A 165 -9.77 3.35 9.33
C ASN A 165 -11.12 3.97 9.76
N LYS A 166 -12.24 3.27 9.54
CA LYS A 166 -13.60 3.76 9.83
C LYS A 166 -14.04 3.39 11.24
N MET A 167 -13.50 2.30 11.80
CA MET A 167 -13.93 1.83 13.11
C MET A 167 -13.28 2.64 14.24
N THR A 168 -14.02 2.80 15.34
CA THR A 168 -13.46 3.42 16.55
C THR A 168 -12.41 2.50 17.15
N ASN A 169 -11.26 3.03 17.54
CA ASN A 169 -10.13 2.30 18.11
C ASN A 169 -9.39 1.34 17.16
N THR A 170 -9.52 1.48 15.84
CA THR A 170 -8.77 0.66 14.87
C THR A 170 -7.28 0.68 15.14
N LYS A 171 -6.68 1.86 15.40
CA LYS A 171 -5.23 1.98 15.65
C LYS A 171 -4.79 1.18 16.88
N GLU A 172 -5.55 1.24 17.96
CA GLU A 172 -5.27 0.55 19.21
C GLU A 172 -5.39 -0.97 19.05
N ILE A 173 -6.45 -1.42 18.37
CA ILE A 173 -6.69 -2.85 18.14
C ILE A 173 -5.66 -3.42 17.16
N THR A 174 -5.38 -2.73 16.05
CA THR A 174 -4.31 -3.11 15.13
C THR A 174 -2.96 -3.19 15.83
N ALA A 175 -2.62 -2.19 16.64
CA ALA A 175 -1.37 -2.19 17.39
C ALA A 175 -1.27 -3.43 18.29
N TYR A 176 -2.35 -3.80 18.98
CA TYR A 176 -2.39 -5.02 19.78
C TYR A 176 -2.26 -6.28 18.93
N ILE A 177 -3.06 -6.43 17.88
CA ILE A 177 -3.04 -7.60 16.98
C ILE A 177 -1.65 -7.81 16.37
N SER A 178 -0.93 -6.72 16.03
CA SER A 178 0.42 -6.79 15.47
C SER A 178 1.46 -7.41 16.42
N THR A 179 1.15 -7.53 17.71
CA THR A 179 2.01 -8.18 18.71
C THR A 179 1.66 -9.63 18.97
N LEU A 180 0.52 -10.10 18.47
CA LEU A 180 0.06 -11.46 18.72
C LEU A 180 0.92 -12.49 17.98
N LYS A 181 1.17 -13.61 18.66
CA LYS A 181 1.68 -14.80 17.99
C LYS A 181 0.59 -15.35 17.08
N TYR A 182 0.99 -15.90 15.94
CA TYR A 182 0.10 -16.63 15.04
C TYR A 182 -0.23 -18.02 15.62
N THR A 183 -1.02 -18.03 16.69
CA THR A 183 -1.58 -19.23 17.31
C THR A 183 -3.09 -19.11 17.42
N PHE A 184 -3.80 -20.22 17.24
CA PHE A 184 -5.26 -20.25 17.32
C PHE A 184 -5.76 -19.72 18.67
N ASP A 185 -5.10 -20.08 19.78
CA ASP A 185 -5.50 -19.61 21.12
C ASP A 185 -5.51 -18.09 21.25
N GLU A 186 -4.57 -17.37 20.61
CA GLU A 186 -4.55 -15.91 20.67
C GLU A 186 -5.64 -15.29 19.80
N TYR A 187 -5.80 -15.77 18.57
CA TYR A 187 -6.77 -15.23 17.63
C TYR A 187 -8.22 -15.58 18.00
N GLU A 188 -8.47 -16.74 18.61
CA GLU A 188 -9.81 -17.12 19.07
C GLU A 188 -10.35 -16.21 20.18
N LYS A 189 -9.47 -15.61 21.01
CA LYS A 189 -9.89 -14.61 22.01
C LYS A 189 -10.50 -13.36 21.36
N LEU A 190 -10.09 -13.01 20.14
CA LEU A 190 -10.59 -11.84 19.41
C LEU A 190 -12.07 -11.96 18.99
N PHE A 191 -12.65 -13.16 19.07
CA PHE A 191 -14.07 -13.38 18.84
C PHE A 191 -14.93 -12.90 20.02
N ALA A 192 -14.34 -12.71 21.21
CA ALA A 192 -15.06 -12.27 22.39
C ALA A 192 -15.02 -10.75 22.54
N ASN A 193 -16.18 -10.10 22.43
CA ASN A 193 -16.30 -8.64 22.61
C ASN A 193 -15.80 -8.15 23.97
N SER A 194 -16.00 -8.94 25.03
CA SER A 194 -15.49 -8.62 26.36
C SER A 194 -13.96 -8.56 26.39
N TYR A 195 -13.27 -9.46 25.69
CA TYR A 195 -11.81 -9.44 25.57
C TYR A 195 -11.33 -8.21 24.80
N MET A 196 -12.02 -7.88 23.69
CA MET A 196 -11.72 -6.67 22.91
C MET A 196 -11.84 -5.39 23.76
N ILE A 197 -12.92 -5.26 24.52
CA ILE A 197 -13.17 -4.07 25.36
C ILE A 197 -12.24 -4.02 26.57
N ASN A 198 -12.09 -5.13 27.30
CA ASN A 198 -11.46 -5.11 28.63
C ASN A 198 -9.95 -5.33 28.56
N THR A 199 -9.42 -5.88 27.47
CA THR A 199 -8.00 -6.22 27.34
C THR A 199 -7.36 -5.54 26.14
N VAL A 200 -7.89 -5.77 24.94
CA VAL A 200 -7.26 -5.31 23.69
C VAL A 200 -7.19 -3.79 23.61
N ILE A 201 -8.31 -3.09 23.77
CA ILE A 201 -8.36 -1.62 23.66
C ILE A 201 -7.48 -0.93 24.73
N PRO A 202 -7.56 -1.28 26.04
CA PRO A 202 -6.70 -0.67 27.06
C PRO A 202 -5.21 -0.84 26.79
N LEU A 203 -4.77 -2.04 26.40
CA LEU A 203 -3.36 -2.30 26.07
C LEU A 203 -2.96 -1.56 24.78
N GLY A 204 -3.82 -1.60 23.77
CA GLY A 204 -3.64 -0.92 22.49
C GLY A 204 -3.46 0.59 22.64
N LYS A 205 -4.16 1.24 23.59
CA LYS A 205 -3.95 2.67 23.88
C LYS A 205 -2.51 2.97 24.32
N GLY A 206 -1.96 2.15 25.22
CA GLY A 206 -0.57 2.29 25.66
C GLY A 206 0.41 2.07 24.50
N MET A 207 0.15 1.08 23.65
CA MET A 207 0.97 0.81 22.46
C MET A 207 0.93 1.96 21.46
N VAL A 208 -0.23 2.56 21.20
CA VAL A 208 -0.36 3.73 20.32
C VAL A 208 0.38 4.94 20.88
N LEU A 209 0.32 5.19 22.19
CA LEU A 209 1.10 6.26 22.81
C LEU A 209 2.61 6.07 22.61
N LEU A 210 3.10 4.84 22.80
CA LEU A 210 4.49 4.50 22.59
C LEU A 210 4.89 4.64 21.12
N ASN A 211 4.10 4.07 20.20
CA ASN A 211 4.33 4.16 18.76
C ASN A 211 4.40 5.61 18.29
N ASN A 212 3.48 6.47 18.75
CA ASN A 212 3.50 7.90 18.42
C ASN A 212 4.75 8.60 18.95
N SER A 213 5.23 8.24 20.15
CA SER A 213 6.50 8.75 20.69
C SER A 213 7.69 8.35 19.81
N TYR A 214 7.75 7.08 19.39
CA TYR A 214 8.80 6.60 18.49
C TYR A 214 8.74 7.26 17.12
N VAL A 215 7.56 7.41 16.52
CA VAL A 215 7.39 8.12 15.25
C VAL A 215 7.94 9.54 15.34
N LYS A 216 7.58 10.31 16.39
CA LYS A 216 8.09 11.68 16.59
C LYS A 216 9.60 11.76 16.74
N GLN A 217 10.24 10.74 17.29
CA GLN A 217 11.70 10.68 17.45
C GLN A 217 12.37 10.29 16.14
N ILE A 218 11.89 9.23 15.50
CA ILE A 218 12.50 8.63 14.32
C ILE A 218 12.34 9.53 13.09
N ILE A 219 11.18 10.18 12.91
CA ILE A 219 10.87 10.98 11.71
C ILE A 219 11.86 12.10 11.43
N LYS A 220 12.55 12.61 12.46
CA LYS A 220 13.60 13.63 12.35
C LYS A 220 14.83 13.15 11.56
N ASN A 221 15.03 11.84 11.45
CA ASN A 221 16.11 11.23 10.67
C ASN A 221 15.71 10.96 9.21
N SER A 222 14.55 11.43 8.78
CA SER A 222 14.18 11.37 7.37
C SER A 222 14.93 12.41 6.55
N TYR A 223 15.06 12.13 5.26
CA TYR A 223 15.58 13.06 4.27
C TYR A 223 14.70 13.03 3.03
N VAL A 224 14.73 14.08 2.23
CA VAL A 224 14.03 14.13 0.94
C VAL A 224 15.04 13.99 -0.17
N SER A 225 14.83 13.02 -1.06
CA SER A 225 15.66 12.80 -2.24
C SER A 225 14.93 13.28 -3.49
N PHE A 226 15.66 13.96 -4.37
CA PHE A 226 15.17 14.34 -5.69
C PHE A 226 15.62 13.29 -6.71
N ILE A 227 14.67 12.57 -7.29
CA ILE A 227 14.96 11.42 -8.17
C ILE A 227 14.30 11.57 -9.53
N GLU A 228 14.93 10.97 -10.53
CA GLU A 228 14.27 10.62 -11.79
C GLU A 228 13.98 9.12 -11.82
N LEU A 229 12.74 8.78 -12.19
CA LEU A 229 12.27 7.42 -12.37
C LEU A 229 11.32 7.38 -13.57
N ASN A 230 11.66 6.54 -14.56
CA ASN A 230 10.89 6.39 -15.81
C ASN A 230 10.58 7.74 -16.50
N LYS A 231 11.60 8.58 -16.67
CA LYS A 231 11.53 9.92 -17.29
C LYS A 231 10.60 10.90 -16.56
N LYS A 232 10.27 10.62 -15.30
CA LYS A 232 9.53 11.51 -14.40
C LYS A 232 10.37 11.83 -13.18
N TYR A 233 10.27 13.07 -12.72
CA TYR A 233 10.96 13.61 -11.55
C TYR A 233 10.05 13.58 -10.31
N TYR A 234 10.62 13.25 -9.16
CA TYR A 234 9.92 13.14 -7.89
C TYR A 234 10.78 13.64 -6.71
N PHE A 235 10.13 14.29 -5.75
CA PHE A 235 10.66 14.43 -4.40
C PHE A 235 10.09 13.33 -3.51
N VAL A 236 10.97 12.57 -2.87
CA VAL A 236 10.60 11.40 -2.06
C VAL A 236 11.17 11.54 -0.66
N ALA A 237 10.31 11.53 0.36
CA ALA A 237 10.79 11.42 1.73
C ALA A 237 11.17 9.96 2.02
N LEU A 238 12.41 9.75 2.44
CA LEU A 238 12.97 8.44 2.71
C LEU A 238 13.35 8.33 4.19
N ILE A 239 13.14 7.14 4.75
CA ILE A 239 13.57 6.83 6.12
C ILE A 239 13.87 5.34 6.28
N ASN A 240 14.90 5.01 7.06
CA ASN A 240 15.21 3.64 7.43
C ASN A 240 14.40 3.23 8.67
N SER A 241 13.60 2.18 8.58
CA SER A 241 13.00 1.53 9.76
C SER A 241 12.49 0.13 9.48
N GLN A 242 12.73 -0.78 10.42
CA GLN A 242 12.17 -2.14 10.41
C GLN A 242 10.75 -2.20 10.98
N ILE A 243 10.40 -1.28 11.88
CA ILE A 243 9.12 -1.23 12.59
C ILE A 243 8.34 0.03 12.23
N LEU A 244 7.04 0.03 12.50
CA LEU A 244 6.17 1.20 12.31
C LEU A 244 6.21 1.79 10.89
N ARG A 245 6.41 0.94 9.87
CA ARG A 245 6.57 1.39 8.47
C ARG A 245 5.33 2.15 7.98
N ASN A 246 4.15 1.70 8.38
CA ASN A 246 2.88 2.33 8.02
C ASN A 246 2.80 3.74 8.62
N GLU A 247 3.06 3.85 9.91
CA GLU A 247 2.96 5.09 10.67
C GLU A 247 4.04 6.08 10.24
N LEU A 248 5.29 5.65 10.11
CA LEU A 248 6.39 6.49 9.63
C LEU A 248 6.12 7.00 8.22
N GLY A 249 5.81 6.10 7.28
CA GLY A 249 5.52 6.48 5.90
C GLY A 249 4.36 7.47 5.79
N SER A 250 3.28 7.24 6.55
CA SER A 250 2.12 8.15 6.55
C SER A 250 2.45 9.51 7.17
N ASN A 251 3.18 9.55 8.29
CA ASN A 251 3.56 10.80 8.94
C ASN A 251 4.57 11.62 8.10
N LEU A 252 5.40 10.97 7.28
CA LEU A 252 6.30 11.67 6.36
C LEU A 252 5.55 12.53 5.33
N LEU A 253 4.35 12.11 4.90
CA LEU A 253 3.52 12.88 3.97
C LEU A 253 3.08 14.22 4.54
N THR A 254 2.90 14.29 5.86
CA THR A 254 2.53 15.53 6.57
C THR A 254 3.74 16.28 7.13
N TYR A 255 4.84 15.60 7.38
CA TYR A 255 6.07 16.22 7.89
C TYR A 255 6.82 16.96 6.77
N HIS A 256 6.76 16.45 5.54
CA HIS A 256 7.33 17.08 4.34
C HIS A 256 6.23 17.39 3.32
N ASN A 257 5.73 18.62 3.32
CA ASN A 257 4.55 19.00 2.54
C ASN A 257 4.67 18.78 1.02
N ASN A 258 5.87 19.00 0.44
CA ASN A 258 6.08 19.06 -1.01
C ASN A 258 6.48 17.72 -1.65
N ILE A 259 6.53 16.64 -0.88
CA ILE A 259 6.89 15.34 -1.45
C ILE A 259 5.76 14.77 -2.30
N ASN A 260 6.16 14.00 -3.31
CA ASN A 260 5.26 13.26 -4.18
C ASN A 260 4.77 11.97 -3.52
N PHE A 261 5.63 11.32 -2.75
CA PHE A 261 5.31 10.16 -1.93
C PHE A 261 6.43 9.97 -0.88
N SER A 262 6.21 9.10 0.10
CA SER A 262 7.25 8.69 1.05
C SER A 262 7.61 7.22 0.86
N ALA A 263 8.79 6.79 1.29
CA ALA A 263 9.10 5.39 1.42
C ALA A 263 9.93 5.08 2.67
N VAL A 264 9.51 4.05 3.39
CA VAL A 264 10.28 3.46 4.49
C VAL A 264 11.07 2.29 3.94
N TYR A 265 12.40 2.31 4.07
CA TYR A 265 13.26 1.24 3.59
C TYR A 265 13.84 0.41 4.72
N THR A 266 14.23 -0.83 4.38
CA THR A 266 14.92 -1.75 5.28
C THR A 266 15.92 -2.56 4.49
N HIS A 267 17.13 -2.71 5.01
CA HIS A 267 18.13 -3.62 4.46
C HIS A 267 17.88 -5.04 4.97
N ASN A 268 17.82 -6.00 4.06
CA ASN A 268 17.88 -7.41 4.41
C ASN A 268 19.25 -7.94 3.97
N MET A 269 20.11 -8.10 4.98
CA MET A 269 21.52 -8.44 4.80
C MET A 269 21.74 -9.87 4.34
N ILE A 270 20.81 -10.79 4.66
CA ILE A 270 20.89 -12.20 4.24
C ILE A 270 20.69 -12.31 2.72
N LYS A 271 19.64 -11.66 2.21
CA LYS A 271 19.31 -11.66 0.77
C LYS A 271 20.02 -10.55 -0.01
N GLN A 272 20.82 -9.71 0.65
CA GLN A 272 21.58 -8.60 0.07
C GLN A 272 20.73 -7.62 -0.78
N HIS A 273 19.50 -7.38 -0.34
CA HIS A 273 18.53 -6.52 -1.03
C HIS A 273 17.91 -5.49 -0.08
N THR A 274 17.31 -4.44 -0.64
CA THR A 274 16.59 -3.41 0.11
C THR A 274 15.11 -3.49 -0.20
N ILE A 275 14.29 -3.55 0.86
CA ILE A 275 12.84 -3.56 0.77
C ILE A 275 12.36 -2.13 1.01
N PHE A 276 11.51 -1.61 0.12
CA PHE A 276 10.88 -0.31 0.24
C PHE A 276 9.37 -0.49 0.46
N SER A 277 8.81 0.25 1.41
CA SER A 277 7.38 0.37 1.64
C SER A 277 6.95 1.82 1.39
N ALA A 278 6.33 2.07 0.24
CA ALA A 278 5.94 3.40 -0.21
C ALA A 278 4.56 3.79 0.29
N ARG A 279 4.37 5.05 0.72
CA ARG A 279 3.09 5.61 1.13
C ARG A 279 2.78 6.89 0.35
N SER A 280 1.50 7.14 0.12
CA SER A 280 0.99 8.33 -0.56
C SER A 280 -0.40 8.71 -0.04
N SER A 281 -0.97 9.79 -0.55
CA SER A 281 -2.32 10.26 -0.31
C SER A 281 -3.09 10.42 -1.63
N ASN A 282 -4.41 10.59 -1.56
CA ASN A 282 -5.28 10.62 -2.76
C ASN A 282 -4.92 11.77 -3.74
N ASP A 283 -4.37 12.86 -3.23
CA ASP A 283 -3.87 14.03 -3.96
C ASP A 283 -2.41 13.91 -4.42
N LYS A 284 -1.74 12.80 -4.09
CA LYS A 284 -0.32 12.53 -4.37
C LYS A 284 -0.14 11.33 -5.30
N THR A 285 1.10 11.00 -5.64
CA THR A 285 1.48 9.99 -6.64
C THR A 285 0.92 8.60 -6.32
N ASP A 286 0.41 7.89 -7.33
CA ASP A 286 0.05 6.47 -7.21
C ASP A 286 1.32 5.62 -7.02
N THR A 287 1.48 5.07 -5.82
CA THR A 287 2.65 4.25 -5.47
C THR A 287 2.72 2.92 -6.21
N THR A 288 1.62 2.46 -6.83
CA THR A 288 1.63 1.26 -7.67
C THR A 288 2.34 1.49 -9.00
N GLU A 289 2.33 2.73 -9.52
CA GLU A 289 3.13 3.08 -10.70
C GLU A 289 4.62 2.96 -10.40
N ILE A 290 5.02 3.35 -9.19
CA ILE A 290 6.40 3.25 -8.72
C ILE A 290 6.80 1.79 -8.49
N SER A 291 5.99 1.03 -7.73
CA SER A 291 6.35 -0.34 -7.36
C SER A 291 6.44 -1.28 -8.57
N LYS A 292 5.57 -1.11 -9.57
CA LYS A 292 5.55 -1.95 -10.79
C LYS A 292 6.87 -1.90 -11.56
N ILE A 293 7.57 -0.76 -11.55
CA ILE A 293 8.89 -0.61 -12.21
C ILE A 293 9.91 -1.59 -11.62
N PHE A 294 9.74 -1.94 -10.34
CA PHE A 294 10.60 -2.84 -9.59
C PHE A 294 9.94 -4.22 -9.35
N ASN A 295 8.96 -4.61 -10.17
CA ASN A 295 8.18 -5.84 -10.03
C ASN A 295 7.49 -5.98 -8.66
N GLY A 296 7.21 -4.85 -8.00
CA GLY A 296 6.44 -4.78 -6.77
C GLY A 296 4.95 -4.51 -7.03
N GLY A 297 4.19 -4.31 -5.95
CA GLY A 297 2.75 -4.13 -6.02
C GLY A 297 2.14 -3.62 -4.71
N GLY A 298 0.83 -3.48 -4.71
CA GLY A 298 0.03 -3.03 -3.56
C GLY A 298 -1.14 -2.17 -3.99
N HIS A 299 -1.58 -1.27 -3.10
CA HIS A 299 -2.64 -0.31 -3.33
C HIS A 299 -2.10 1.05 -3.78
N ARG A 300 -2.97 1.89 -4.35
CA ARG A 300 -2.63 3.24 -4.84
C ARG A 300 -1.77 4.03 -3.84
N ASN A 301 -2.15 4.00 -2.56
CA ASN A 301 -1.53 4.79 -1.51
C ASN A 301 -0.53 4.01 -0.64
N ALA A 302 -0.38 2.71 -0.89
CA ALA A 302 0.49 1.84 -0.11
C ALA A 302 0.97 0.66 -0.96
N SER A 303 2.23 0.72 -1.40
CA SER A 303 2.85 -0.35 -2.18
C SER A 303 4.20 -0.76 -1.60
N GLY A 304 4.69 -1.92 -2.03
CA GLY A 304 5.99 -2.45 -1.66
C GLY A 304 6.77 -2.90 -2.88
N PHE A 305 8.09 -2.70 -2.85
CA PHE A 305 8.98 -3.20 -3.89
C PHE A 305 10.36 -3.50 -3.31
N VAL A 306 11.15 -4.27 -4.07
CA VAL A 306 12.48 -4.71 -3.67
C VAL A 306 13.49 -4.23 -4.72
N ILE A 307 14.62 -3.73 -4.23
CA ILE A 307 15.79 -3.45 -5.05
C ILE A 307 16.87 -4.47 -4.67
N ASN A 308 17.35 -5.24 -5.66
CA ASN A 308 18.36 -6.31 -5.48
C ASN A 308 19.78 -5.76 -5.26
N LYS A 309 19.93 -4.80 -4.35
CA LYS A 309 21.17 -4.28 -3.79
C LYS A 309 20.91 -3.61 -2.44
N ILE A 310 21.94 -3.49 -1.61
CA ILE A 310 21.90 -2.64 -0.41
C ILE A 310 21.99 -1.18 -0.84
N THR A 311 20.91 -0.42 -0.65
CA THR A 311 20.84 0.99 -1.03
C THR A 311 19.84 1.73 -0.15
N HIS A 312 20.06 3.01 0.09
CA HIS A 312 19.08 3.89 0.74
C HIS A 312 18.21 4.63 -0.29
N ASN A 313 18.60 4.65 -1.56
CA ASN A 313 17.89 5.37 -2.62
C ASN A 313 17.14 4.42 -3.55
N ILE A 314 16.01 4.90 -4.08
CA ILE A 314 15.21 4.19 -5.07
C ILE A 314 15.95 4.17 -6.42
N THR A 315 16.55 5.29 -6.80
CA THR A 315 17.35 5.45 -8.04
C THR A 315 18.60 6.29 -7.74
N ASN A 316 19.30 6.77 -8.78
CA ASN A 316 20.38 7.75 -8.59
C ASN A 316 19.77 9.08 -8.10
N ASN A 317 20.30 9.60 -7.00
CA ASN A 317 19.88 10.90 -6.47
C ASN A 317 20.38 12.00 -7.40
N LEU A 318 19.49 12.89 -7.83
CA LEU A 318 19.79 14.07 -8.64
C LEU A 318 20.12 15.27 -7.75
N ASP A 319 20.66 15.04 -6.56
CA ASP A 319 20.69 16.04 -5.50
C ASP A 319 22.03 16.76 -5.40
N ASP A 320 21.94 18.04 -5.04
CA ASP A 320 23.02 18.99 -4.81
C ASP A 320 22.94 19.42 -3.33
N ASP A 321 23.34 18.49 -2.45
CA ASP A 321 23.43 18.68 -0.99
C ASP A 321 22.08 18.81 -0.24
N PHE A 322 21.00 18.18 -0.71
CA PHE A 322 19.66 18.17 -0.08
C PHE A 322 18.96 19.53 -0.01
N THR A 323 19.42 20.50 -0.80
CA THR A 323 18.90 21.87 -0.80
C THR A 323 17.74 22.07 -1.78
N THR A 324 17.74 21.33 -2.89
CA THR A 324 16.78 21.44 -4.01
C THR A 324 15.31 21.37 -3.58
N TYR A 325 15.00 20.61 -2.51
CA TYR A 325 13.65 20.50 -1.97
C TYR A 325 13.12 21.83 -1.41
N TYR A 326 13.98 22.63 -0.77
CA TYR A 326 13.59 23.89 -0.15
C TYR A 326 13.38 25.02 -1.18
N ASP A 327 13.96 24.90 -2.37
CA ASP A 327 13.71 25.86 -3.45
C ASP A 327 12.23 25.91 -3.84
N LEU A 328 11.48 24.83 -3.60
CA LEU A 328 10.03 24.77 -3.83
C LEU A 328 9.24 25.78 -2.97
N GLU A 329 9.84 26.35 -1.93
CA GLU A 329 9.23 27.42 -1.12
C GLU A 329 9.33 28.79 -1.81
N ASN A 330 10.22 28.94 -2.79
CA ASN A 330 10.51 30.18 -3.51
C ASN A 330 9.94 30.17 -4.94
N ILE A 331 8.84 29.45 -5.15
CA ILE A 331 8.12 29.43 -6.41
C ILE A 331 7.15 30.61 -6.48
N ASP A 332 7.22 31.37 -7.57
CA ASP A 332 6.30 32.45 -7.90
C ASP A 332 5.86 32.35 -9.37
N THR A 333 5.02 33.28 -9.80
CA THR A 333 4.62 33.43 -11.20
C THR A 333 4.99 34.81 -11.71
N MET A 334 5.53 34.87 -12.92
CA MET A 334 5.85 36.12 -13.61
C MET A 334 5.18 36.14 -14.98
N THR A 335 4.78 37.34 -15.44
CA THR A 335 4.31 37.53 -16.82
C THR A 335 5.36 38.31 -17.60
N ILE A 336 5.78 37.77 -18.74
CA ILE A 336 6.73 38.41 -19.66
C ILE A 336 6.12 38.35 -21.06
N ASN A 337 5.94 39.51 -21.71
CA ASN A 337 5.34 39.61 -23.05
C ASN A 337 4.02 38.84 -23.18
N ASP A 338 3.08 39.09 -22.25
CA ASP A 338 1.77 38.43 -22.13
C ASP A 338 1.80 36.91 -21.91
N LYS A 339 2.98 36.31 -21.67
CA LYS A 339 3.14 34.89 -21.33
C LYS A 339 3.43 34.72 -19.85
N LYS A 340 2.70 33.80 -19.21
CA LYS A 340 2.91 33.41 -17.81
C LYS A 340 4.00 32.34 -17.69
N TYR A 341 4.91 32.56 -16.74
CA TYR A 341 6.02 31.67 -16.40
C TYR A 341 5.96 31.33 -14.91
N ILE A 342 6.30 30.08 -14.57
CA ILE A 342 6.61 29.70 -13.20
C ILE A 342 8.06 30.07 -12.93
N THR A 343 8.33 30.85 -11.89
CA THR A 343 9.68 31.31 -11.57
C THR A 343 10.15 30.70 -10.26
N ILE A 344 11.40 30.31 -10.18
CA ILE A 344 12.03 29.81 -8.95
C ILE A 344 13.39 30.49 -8.75
N ASN A 345 13.61 31.03 -7.55
CA ASN A 345 14.95 31.45 -7.15
C ASN A 345 15.61 30.26 -6.44
N THR A 346 16.69 29.76 -7.02
CA THR A 346 17.34 28.52 -6.57
C THR A 346 18.85 28.69 -6.58
N LYS A 347 19.54 28.00 -5.67
CA LYS A 347 21.01 27.88 -5.69
C LYS A 347 21.49 26.51 -6.19
N THR A 348 20.57 25.62 -6.56
CA THR A 348 20.87 24.26 -6.99
C THR A 348 21.65 24.24 -8.30
N LYS A 349 22.53 23.26 -8.48
CA LYS A 349 23.18 22.94 -9.76
C LYS A 349 22.27 22.14 -10.70
N ASN A 350 21.22 21.49 -10.18
CA ASN A 350 20.27 20.68 -10.97
C ASN A 350 19.09 21.50 -11.50
N ILE A 351 19.40 22.70 -12.02
CA ILE A 351 18.40 23.70 -12.44
C ILE A 351 17.51 23.15 -13.56
N LYS A 352 18.09 22.40 -14.51
CA LYS A 352 17.33 21.82 -15.63
C LYS A 352 16.31 20.80 -15.13
N GLU A 353 16.69 19.98 -14.17
CA GLU A 353 15.88 18.92 -13.60
C GLU A 353 14.74 19.48 -12.74
N ILE A 354 14.99 20.50 -11.92
CA ILE A 354 13.93 21.15 -11.15
C ILE A 354 12.94 21.89 -12.07
N LEU A 355 13.40 22.55 -13.14
CA LEU A 355 12.50 23.16 -14.12
C LEU A 355 11.65 22.13 -14.86
N LYS A 356 12.23 20.98 -15.24
CA LYS A 356 11.48 19.84 -15.80
C LYS A 356 10.48 19.27 -14.80
N TYR A 357 10.84 19.18 -13.52
CA TYR A 357 9.92 18.76 -12.45
C TYR A 357 8.70 19.69 -12.33
N LEU A 358 8.93 21.01 -12.40
CA LEU A 358 7.87 22.03 -12.31
C LEU A 358 6.90 21.97 -13.51
N LEU A 359 7.41 21.63 -14.70
CA LEU A 359 6.63 21.52 -15.93
C LEU A 359 6.07 20.12 -16.19
N GLN A 360 6.40 19.13 -15.37
CA GLN A 360 5.98 17.75 -15.57
C GLN A 360 4.46 17.59 -15.43
N ILE A 361 3.85 16.95 -16.43
CA ILE A 361 2.44 16.52 -16.40
C ILE A 361 2.28 15.34 -15.41
N ARG A 362 1.32 15.46 -14.49
CA ARG A 362 1.12 14.47 -13.41
C ARG A 362 -0.15 13.65 -13.57
N ASP A 363 -1.17 14.13 -14.29
CA ASP A 363 -2.38 13.33 -14.60
C ASP A 363 -3.14 13.76 -15.88
N LYS A 364 -3.84 12.82 -16.54
CA LYS A 364 -4.60 13.03 -17.80
C LYS A 364 -5.89 13.88 -17.67
N LYS A 365 -6.33 14.19 -16.44
CA LYS A 365 -7.53 15.01 -16.14
C LYS A 365 -7.19 16.43 -15.65
N GLN A 366 -5.95 16.88 -15.81
CA GLN A 366 -5.54 18.23 -15.46
C GLN A 366 -5.97 19.24 -16.53
N GLU A 367 -7.25 19.66 -16.50
CA GLU A 367 -7.56 21.04 -16.89
C GLU A 367 -6.94 21.94 -15.80
N GLY A 368 -5.82 22.60 -16.12
CA GLY A 368 -5.03 23.38 -15.18
C GLY A 368 -3.84 22.59 -14.60
N LEU A 369 -2.63 23.04 -14.90
CA LEU A 369 -1.38 22.48 -14.40
C LEU A 369 -1.34 22.65 -12.86
N TYR A 370 -1.58 21.61 -12.07
CA TYR A 370 -1.32 21.66 -10.63
C TYR A 370 0.20 21.57 -10.42
N CYS A 371 0.85 22.72 -10.33
CA CYS A 371 2.10 22.80 -9.59
C CYS A 371 1.71 22.69 -8.10
N MET A 372 2.26 21.72 -7.36
CA MET A 372 2.07 21.68 -5.90
C MET A 372 2.76 22.91 -5.31
N ILE A 373 2.06 24.05 -5.26
CA ILE A 373 2.57 25.27 -4.63
C ILE A 373 1.97 25.32 -3.23
N ASN A 374 2.84 25.04 -2.27
CA ASN A 374 2.61 24.77 -0.84
C ASN A 374 1.89 25.87 -0.03
N LYS A 375 1.40 26.97 -0.63
CA LYS A 375 0.75 28.06 0.14
C LYS A 375 -0.42 28.76 -0.55
N LYS A 376 -0.60 28.58 -1.85
CA LYS A 376 -1.69 29.21 -2.60
C LYS A 376 -2.19 28.16 -3.58
N ASN A 377 -3.34 27.56 -3.32
CA ASN A 377 -4.09 26.81 -4.32
C ASN A 377 -4.51 27.78 -5.43
N VAL A 378 -3.57 28.19 -6.27
CA VAL A 378 -3.90 28.95 -7.47
C VAL A 378 -4.24 27.90 -8.53
N SER A 379 -5.54 27.72 -8.78
CA SER A 379 -5.96 27.16 -10.06
C SER A 379 -5.49 28.13 -11.12
N LEU A 380 -4.60 27.68 -11.98
CA LEU A 380 -4.01 28.52 -13.01
C LEU A 380 -4.59 28.06 -14.33
N ASP A 381 -5.65 28.76 -14.73
CA ASP A 381 -6.58 28.36 -15.79
C ASP A 381 -6.01 28.56 -17.21
N GLU A 382 -4.71 28.82 -17.37
CA GLU A 382 -4.11 29.06 -18.67
C GLU A 382 -2.76 28.35 -18.82
N TYR A 383 -2.63 27.65 -19.94
CA TYR A 383 -1.45 26.95 -20.45
C TYR A 383 -0.15 27.71 -20.15
N TYR A 384 0.60 27.28 -19.14
CA TYR A 384 1.93 27.83 -18.87
C TYR A 384 2.86 27.63 -20.06
N TYR A 385 3.53 28.71 -20.45
CA TYR A 385 4.42 28.72 -21.63
C TYR A 385 5.85 28.30 -21.28
N GLY A 386 6.19 28.13 -19.99
CA GLY A 386 7.50 27.70 -19.52
C GLY A 386 7.76 27.93 -18.03
N SER A 387 9.00 27.67 -17.61
CA SER A 387 9.52 27.93 -16.27
C SER A 387 10.88 28.64 -16.32
N ILE A 388 11.17 29.48 -15.32
CA ILE A 388 12.40 30.25 -15.21
C ILE A 388 13.06 29.93 -13.88
N ALA A 389 14.36 29.68 -13.89
CA ALA A 389 15.17 29.64 -12.69
C ALA A 389 16.21 30.75 -12.71
N ILE A 390 16.39 31.40 -11.56
CA ILE A 390 17.35 32.47 -11.36
C ILE A 390 18.28 32.05 -10.22
N ASN A 391 19.59 32.14 -10.44
CA ASN A 391 20.59 31.99 -9.39
C ASN A 391 21.65 33.10 -9.48
N GLU A 392 22.67 33.06 -8.62
CA GLU A 392 23.73 34.08 -8.55
C GLU A 392 24.54 34.23 -9.85
N ASN A 393 24.54 33.22 -10.72
CA ASN A 393 25.38 33.16 -11.92
C ASN A 393 24.57 33.22 -13.22
N ASN A 394 23.40 32.58 -13.29
CA ASN A 394 22.66 32.34 -14.53
C ASN A 394 21.15 32.56 -14.35
N VAL A 395 20.49 32.87 -15.47
CA VAL A 395 19.03 32.77 -15.64
C VAL A 395 18.74 31.73 -16.70
N LEU A 396 17.96 30.71 -16.35
CA LEU A 396 17.59 29.62 -17.24
C LEU A 396 16.08 29.67 -17.50
N LEU A 397 15.71 29.81 -18.77
CA LEU A 397 14.33 29.75 -19.24
C LEU A 397 14.09 28.40 -19.93
N LEU A 398 13.14 27.61 -19.44
CA LEU A 398 12.65 26.40 -20.09
C LEU A 398 11.26 26.67 -20.67
N THR A 399 11.04 26.34 -21.93
CA THR A 399 9.73 26.35 -22.60
C THR A 399 9.42 24.94 -23.08
N ASN A 400 8.19 24.68 -23.52
CA ASN A 400 7.74 23.33 -23.90
C ASN A 400 8.67 22.63 -24.93
N ASP A 401 9.36 23.39 -25.79
CA ASP A 401 10.17 22.82 -26.88
C ASP A 401 11.67 23.16 -26.82
N ASN A 402 12.10 24.11 -25.96
CA ASN A 402 13.48 24.62 -25.93
C ASN A 402 13.88 25.18 -24.56
N TYR A 403 15.18 25.35 -24.33
CA TYR A 403 15.69 26.12 -23.19
C TYR A 403 16.71 27.17 -23.63
N THR A 404 16.84 28.23 -22.83
CA THR A 404 17.81 29.32 -23.06
C THR A 404 18.46 29.68 -21.73
N GLU A 405 19.79 29.81 -21.72
CA GLU A 405 20.60 30.13 -20.55
C GLU A 405 21.30 31.48 -20.77
N PHE A 406 21.18 32.39 -19.81
CA PHE A 406 21.78 33.73 -19.82
C PHE A 406 22.74 33.87 -18.63
N ASN A 407 23.88 34.54 -18.82
CA ASN A 407 24.83 34.79 -17.74
C ASN A 407 24.55 36.14 -17.07
N THR A 408 24.33 36.14 -15.76
CA THR A 408 23.97 37.34 -14.97
C THR A 408 25.07 38.41 -14.94
N ILE A 409 26.33 38.05 -15.25
CA ILE A 409 27.48 38.95 -15.21
C ILE A 409 27.71 39.67 -16.55
N GLY A 410 27.12 39.19 -17.66
CA GLY A 410 27.40 39.69 -19.01
C GLY A 410 26.18 40.10 -19.83
N ASP A 411 25.04 39.45 -19.62
CA ASP A 411 23.83 39.68 -20.40
C ASP A 411 22.86 40.54 -19.59
N THR A 412 22.58 41.78 -20.05
CA THR A 412 21.54 42.61 -19.44
C THR A 412 20.19 41.95 -19.74
N ILE A 413 19.55 41.36 -18.74
CA ILE A 413 18.27 40.66 -18.90
C ILE A 413 17.16 41.70 -19.05
N SER A 414 16.95 42.18 -20.29
CA SER A 414 15.89 43.13 -20.66
C SER A 414 14.48 42.53 -20.64
N PHE A 415 14.33 41.25 -20.28
CA PHE A 415 13.05 40.54 -20.18
C PHE A 415 12.36 40.70 -18.81
N LEU A 416 12.97 41.39 -17.85
CA LEU A 416 12.50 41.48 -16.46
C LEU A 416 11.84 42.83 -16.08
N SER A 417 11.61 43.74 -17.04
CA SER A 417 10.99 45.05 -16.79
C SER A 417 9.48 45.05 -16.92
#